data_AF-A0A520IWI5-F1
#
_entry.id   AF-A0A520IWI5-F1
#
_cell.length_a   1.000
_cell.length_b   1.000
_cell.length_c   1.000
_cell.angle_alpha   90.00
_cell.angle_beta   90.00
_cell.angle_gamma   90.00
#
_symmetry.space_group_name_H-M   'P 1'
#
loop_
_entity.id
_entity.type
_entity.pdbx_description
1 polymer ?
#
loop_
_entity_poly.entity_id
_entity_poly.type
_entity_poly.pdbx_seq_one_letter_code
_entity_poly.pdbx_strand_id
1 'polypeptide(L)' 'MKTPAKILVIRFSSMGDIIYTTPIVRCLKQRFPDAEIHFLTKEQ' A
#
# COMPACT_ATOMS: atom_id res chain seq x y z
N MET A 1 6.29 10.95 17.68
CA MET A 1 6.43 9.88 16.67
C MET A 1 6.56 10.55 15.31
N LYS A 2 7.49 10.11 14.44
CA LYS A 2 7.64 10.68 13.09
C LYS A 2 6.56 10.11 12.16
N THR A 3 5.85 10.98 11.46
CA THR A 3 4.95 10.60 10.38
C THR A 3 5.79 10.17 9.17
N PRO A 4 5.57 8.99 8.56
CA PRO A 4 6.29 8.58 7.38
C PRO A 4 5.93 9.49 6.20
N ALA A 5 6.94 10.07 5.54
CA ALA A 5 6.73 10.88 4.34
C ALA A 5 6.50 10.01 3.08
N LYS A 6 7.08 8.80 3.04
CA LYS A 6 7.02 7.86 1.91
C LYS A 6 6.76 6.43 2.40
N ILE A 7 5.88 5.71 1.72
CA ILE A 7 5.49 4.33 2.02
C ILE A 7 5.52 3.50 0.74
N LEU A 8 6.18 2.34 0.76
CA LEU A 8 6.17 1.37 -0.34
C LEU A 8 5.33 0.15 0.05
N VAL A 9 4.32 -0.16 -0.75
CA VAL A 9 3.48 -1.36 -0.64
C VAL A 9 3.86 -2.31 -1.76
N ILE A 10 4.25 -3.54 -1.41
CA ILE A 10 4.61 -4.58 -2.39
C ILE A 10 3.56 -5.68 -2.35
N ARG A 11 2.87 -5.90 -3.47
CA ARG A 11 1.88 -6.96 -3.63
C ARG A 11 2.45 -8.15 -4.39
N PHE A 12 2.54 -9.30 -3.72
CA PHE A 12 2.87 -10.58 -4.34
C PHE A 12 1.70 -11.10 -5.22
N SER A 13 1.94 -12.15 -6.02
CA SER A 13 1.11 -12.47 -7.20
C SER A 13 0.02 -13.50 -6.95
N SER A 14 -0.39 -13.70 -5.70
CA SER A 14 -1.43 -14.69 -5.36
C SER A 14 -2.81 -14.05 -5.36
N MET A 15 -3.86 -14.83 -5.67
CA MET A 15 -5.24 -14.32 -5.68
C MET A 15 -5.65 -13.74 -4.33
N GLY A 16 -5.21 -14.35 -3.23
CA GLY A 16 -5.42 -13.82 -1.88
C GLY A 16 -4.81 -12.44 -1.67
N ASP A 17 -3.63 -12.18 -2.25
CA ASP A 17 -2.93 -10.91 -2.08
C ASP A 17 -3.74 -9.74 -2.66
N ILE A 18 -4.43 -9.92 -3.78
CA ILE A 18 -5.24 -8.86 -4.41
C ILE A 18 -6.41 -8.45 -3.50
N ILE A 19 -7.11 -9.44 -2.92
CA ILE A 19 -8.25 -9.19 -2.03
C ILE A 19 -7.81 -8.44 -0.78
N TYR A 20 -6.67 -8.82 -0.20
CA TYR A 20 -6.19 -8.22 1.06
C TYR A 20 -5.42 -6.90 0.88
N THR A 21 -4.75 -6.66 -0.26
CA THR A 21 -3.90 -5.47 -0.45
C THR A 21 -4.65 -4.23 -0.91
N THR A 22 -5.78 -4.39 -1.61
CA THR A 22 -6.63 -3.26 -2.02
C THR A 22 -7.08 -2.37 -0.85
N PRO A 23 -7.61 -2.92 0.28
CA PRO A 23 -7.99 -2.08 1.42
C PRO A 23 -6.81 -1.46 2.16
N ILE A 24 -5.60 -2.04 2.07
CA ILE A 24 -4.40 -1.54 2.77
C ILE A 24 -4.03 -0.14 2.29
N VAL A 25 -4.03 0.10 0.98
CA VAL A 25 -3.68 1.42 0.41
C VAL A 25 -4.65 2.49 0.93
N ARG A 26 -5.94 2.19 0.98
CA ARG A 26 -6.97 3.09 1.52
C ARG A 26 -6.72 3.43 2.99
N CYS A 27 -6.49 2.40 3.82
CA CYS A 27 -6.24 2.59 5.25
C CYS A 27 -4.95 3.41 5.50
N LEU A 28 -3.90 3.18 4.71
CA LEU A 28 -2.66 3.95 4.78
C LEU A 28 -2.89 5.43 4.44
N LYS A 29 -3.67 5.73 3.40
CA LYS A 29 -3.98 7.13 3.03
C LYS A 29 -4.87 7.83 4.05
N GLN A 30 -5.79 7.10 4.69
CA GLN A 30 -6.61 7.64 5.78
C GLN A 30 -5.77 7.95 7.03
N ARG A 31 -4.81 7.08 7.36
CA ARG A 31 -3.96 7.26 8.54
C ARG A 31 -2.81 8.25 8.33
N PHE A 32 -2.30 8.33 7.12
CA PHE A 32 -1.20 9.21 6.72
C PHE A 32 -1.60 10.00 5.45
N PRO A 33 -2.44 11.04 5.59
CA PRO A 33 -2.98 11.79 4.46
C PRO A 33 -1.89 12.40 3.57
N ASP A 34 -0.80 12.85 4.19
CA ASP A 34 0.30 13.54 3.52
C ASP A 34 1.41 12.60 3.02
N ALA A 35 1.32 11.29 3.31
CA ALA A 35 2.31 10.33 2.84
C ALA A 35 2.16 10.07 1.34
N GLU A 36 3.30 10.02 0.65
CA GLU A 36 3.43 9.49 -0.70
C GLU A 36 3.41 7.95 -0.62
N ILE A 37 2.48 7.32 -1.34
CA ILE A 37 2.30 5.86 -1.32
C ILE A 37 2.67 5.30 -2.70
N HIS A 38 3.70 4.46 -2.74
CA HIS A 38 4.11 3.71 -3.92
C HIS A 38 3.55 2.30 -3.83
N PHE A 39 2.87 1.82 -4.87
CA PHE A 39 2.34 0.47 -4.93
C PHE A 39 3.04 -0.32 -6.04
N LEU A 40 3.80 -1.35 -5.65
CA LEU A 40 4.51 -2.23 -6.54
C LEU A 40 3.75 -3.55 -6.68
N THR A 41 3.50 -3.94 -7.92
CA THR A 41 2.88 -5.20 -8.31
C THR A 41 3.80 -5.93 -9.28
N LYS A 42 3.79 -7.26 -9.26
CA LYS A 42 4.37 -8.03 -10.37
C LYS A 42 3.56 -7.78 -11.64
N GLU A 43 4.25 -7.60 -12.76
CA GLU A 43 3.65 -7.63 -14.10
C GLU A 43 3.00 -9.01 -14.33
N GLN A 44 1.81 -9.01 -14.94
CA GLN A 44 1.06 -10.24 -15.22
C GLN A 44 1.64 -10.98 -16.42
#